data_AF-A0A326G9F8-F1
#
_entry.id   AF-A0A326G9F8-F1
#
_cell.length_a   1.000
_cell.length_b   1.000
_cell.length_c   1.000
_cell.angle_alpha   90.00
_cell.angle_beta   90.00
_cell.angle_gamma   90.00
#
_symmetry.space_group_name_H-M   'P 1'
#
loop_
_entity.id
_entity.type
_entity.pdbx_description
1 polymer ?
#
loop_
_entity_poly.entity_id
_entity_poly.type
_entity_poly.pdbx_seq_one_letter_code
_entity_poly.pdbx_strand_id
1 'polypeptide(L)'
;MSTRETSAADDPVIESRDQLVLPMQRGEKPKADWRIGTEHEKLVFRRDDFRAPSYDEPGGIRDILLSLERFGWEPVEEGGKVIAMRGVDGTVSLEPAGQLELSGAPLENLHETCAETGR
;
A
#
# COMPACT_ATOMS: atom_id res chain seq x y z
N MET A 1 7.44 -6.51 3.88
CA MET A 1 6.79 -5.68 4.92
C MET A 1 5.30 -5.79 4.69
N SER A 2 4.47 -5.76 5.74
CA SER A 2 3.02 -5.91 5.60
C SER A 2 2.32 -4.74 6.26
N THR A 3 1.42 -4.08 5.55
CA THR A 3 0.54 -3.04 6.11
C THR A 3 -0.58 -3.63 6.98
N ARG A 4 -0.57 -4.95 7.21
CA ARG A 4 -1.55 -5.65 8.02
C ARG A 4 -1.39 -5.23 9.48
N GLU A 5 -2.45 -4.65 10.04
CA GLU A 5 -2.56 -4.45 11.48
C GLU A 5 -2.56 -5.82 12.17
N THR A 6 -1.54 -6.09 12.98
CA THR A 6 -1.45 -7.32 13.77
C THR A 6 -2.56 -7.31 14.82
N SER A 7 -3.45 -8.29 14.74
CA SER A 7 -4.49 -8.47 15.75
C SER A 7 -3.84 -8.92 17.06
N ALA A 8 -4.34 -8.42 18.19
CA ALA A 8 -3.89 -8.86 19.52
C ALA A 8 -4.45 -10.25 19.93
N ALA A 9 -5.22 -10.90 19.05
CA ALA A 9 -5.79 -12.22 19.29
C ALA A 9 -4.93 -13.31 18.64
N ASP A 10 -4.90 -14.49 19.26
CA ASP A 10 -4.30 -15.67 18.65
C ASP A 10 -5.04 -16.03 17.35
N ASP A 11 -4.28 -16.36 16.31
CA ASP A 11 -4.87 -16.84 15.06
C ASP A 11 -5.64 -18.15 15.32
N PRO A 12 -6.89 -18.28 14.83
CA PRO A 12 -7.67 -19.48 15.05
C PRO A 12 -6.99 -20.68 14.40
N VAL A 13 -6.99 -21.82 15.11
CA VAL A 13 -6.47 -23.07 14.56
C VAL A 13 -7.34 -23.50 13.37
N ILE A 14 -6.69 -23.85 12.26
CA ILE A 14 -7.36 -24.37 11.07
C ILE A 14 -7.72 -25.83 11.34
N GLU A 15 -9.01 -26.10 11.47
CA GLU A 15 -9.61 -27.42 11.72
C GLU A 15 -10.09 -28.08 10.42
N SER A 16 -10.27 -27.32 9.33
CA SER A 16 -10.71 -27.86 8.04
C SER A 16 -10.27 -27.01 6.84
N ARG A 17 -10.26 -27.63 5.65
CA ARG A 17 -10.03 -26.93 4.39
C ARG A 17 -11.07 -25.83 4.14
N ASP A 18 -12.30 -26.01 4.59
CA ASP A 18 -13.39 -25.06 4.34
C ASP A 18 -13.12 -23.69 4.99
N GLN A 19 -12.43 -23.66 6.14
CA GLN A 19 -11.99 -22.41 6.77
C GLN A 19 -11.00 -21.61 5.91
N LEU A 20 -10.24 -22.26 5.03
CA LEU A 20 -9.33 -21.61 4.08
C LEU A 20 -10.05 -21.10 2.83
N VAL A 21 -11.13 -21.78 2.43
CA VAL A 21 -11.87 -21.45 1.19
C VAL A 21 -12.93 -20.37 1.45
N LEU A 22 -13.54 -20.37 2.63
CA LEU A 22 -14.65 -19.48 2.96
C LEU A 22 -14.31 -17.98 2.82
N PRO A 23 -13.11 -17.48 3.20
CA PRO A 23 -12.75 -16.08 2.96
C PRO A 23 -12.74 -15.71 1.46
N MET A 24 -12.31 -16.63 0.60
CA MET A 24 -12.29 -16.42 -0.86
C MET A 24 -13.71 -16.38 -1.42
N GLN A 25 -14.58 -17.31 -0.98
CA GLN A 25 -16.00 -17.35 -1.37
C GLN A 25 -16.76 -16.09 -0.91
N ARG A 26 -16.47 -15.59 0.30
CA ARG A 26 -17.01 -14.32 0.80
C ARG A 26 -16.57 -13.10 -0.04
N GLY A 27 -15.51 -13.25 -0.83
CA GLY A 27 -15.03 -12.24 -1.76
C GLY A 27 -15.86 -12.11 -3.04
N GLU A 28 -16.70 -13.08 -3.37
CA GLU A 28 -17.56 -13.08 -4.57
C GLU A 28 -18.52 -11.89 -4.58
N LYS A 29 -18.64 -11.22 -5.74
CA LYS A 29 -19.46 -10.03 -5.91
C LYS A 29 -20.31 -10.11 -7.18
N PRO A 30 -21.57 -9.66 -7.15
CA PRO A 30 -22.37 -9.54 -8.37
C PRO A 30 -21.72 -8.51 -9.31
N LYS A 31 -22.02 -8.60 -10.60
CA LYS A 31 -21.42 -7.73 -11.62
C LYS A 31 -21.58 -6.23 -11.35
N ALA A 32 -22.67 -5.82 -10.69
CA ALA A 32 -22.90 -4.42 -10.32
C ALA A 32 -21.88 -3.89 -9.29
N ASP A 33 -21.27 -4.77 -8.50
CA ASP A 33 -20.32 -4.44 -7.45
C ASP A 33 -18.87 -4.69 -7.88
N TRP A 34 -18.64 -5.01 -9.15
CA TRP A 34 -17.29 -5.14 -9.68
C TRP A 34 -16.60 -3.77 -9.70
N ARG A 35 -15.32 -3.75 -9.34
CA ARG A 35 -14.48 -2.56 -9.25
C ARG A 35 -13.09 -2.87 -9.79
N ILE A 36 -12.31 -1.83 -10.04
CA ILE A 36 -10.94 -1.88 -10.57
C ILE A 36 -10.03 -1.26 -9.50
N GLY A 37 -9.21 -2.09 -8.85
CA GLY A 37 -8.07 -1.63 -8.07
C GLY A 37 -6.82 -1.63 -8.94
N THR A 38 -5.99 -0.60 -8.82
CA THR A 38 -4.74 -0.49 -9.59
C THR A 38 -3.58 -0.24 -8.64
N GLU A 39 -2.51 -1.00 -8.85
CA GLU A 39 -1.25 -0.86 -8.12
C GLU A 39 -0.12 -0.55 -9.10
N HIS A 40 0.81 0.32 -8.69
CA HIS A 40 2.01 0.57 -9.46
C HIS A 40 3.20 0.99 -8.60
N GLU A 41 4.35 0.39 -8.90
CA GLU A 41 5.62 0.68 -8.25
C GLU A 41 6.43 1.72 -9.03
N LYS A 42 7.12 2.59 -8.29
CA LYS A 42 8.03 3.59 -8.85
C LYS A 42 9.43 3.38 -8.30
N LEU A 43 10.40 3.29 -9.20
CA LEU A 43 11.82 3.26 -8.85
C LEU A 43 12.29 4.69 -8.53
N VAL A 44 12.69 4.92 -7.29
CA VAL A 44 13.18 6.22 -6.85
C VAL A 44 14.70 6.29 -7.03
N PHE A 45 15.20 7.41 -7.55
CA PHE A 45 16.63 7.65 -7.69
C PHE A 45 16.98 9.11 -7.40
N ARG A 46 18.21 9.35 -6.95
CA ARG A 46 18.75 10.69 -6.74
C ARG A 46 19.15 11.34 -8.06
N ARG A 47 18.87 12.63 -8.23
CA ARG A 47 19.19 13.33 -9.48
C ARG A 47 20.67 13.64 -9.67
N ASP A 48 21.43 13.73 -8.58
CA ASP A 48 22.84 14.15 -8.62
C ASP A 48 23.77 13.01 -9.06
N ASP A 49 23.47 11.77 -8.66
CA ASP A 49 24.32 10.59 -8.85
C ASP A 49 23.56 9.34 -9.33
N PHE A 50 22.25 9.43 -9.57
CA PHE A 50 21.38 8.37 -10.11
C PHE A 50 21.27 7.08 -9.30
N ARG A 51 21.80 7.05 -8.07
CA ARG A 51 21.65 5.90 -7.20
C ARG A 51 20.26 5.84 -6.56
N ALA A 52 19.86 4.65 -6.16
CA ALA A 52 18.72 4.47 -5.27
C ALA A 52 19.01 5.15 -3.92
N PRO A 53 18.07 5.93 -3.37
CA PRO A 53 18.23 6.49 -2.04
C PRO A 53 18.09 5.40 -0.97
N SER A 54 18.87 5.53 0.11
CA SER A 54 18.71 4.69 1.31
C SER A 54 17.48 5.14 2.11
N TYR A 55 17.07 4.32 3.09
CA TYR A 55 15.92 4.66 3.93
C TYR A 55 16.17 5.87 4.86
N ASP A 56 17.25 5.84 5.65
CA ASP A 56 17.53 6.83 6.71
C ASP A 56 18.39 8.03 6.25
N GLU A 57 18.81 8.09 4.99
CA GLU A 57 19.65 9.20 4.53
C GLU A 57 18.86 10.51 4.35
N PRO A 58 19.51 11.69 4.41
CA PRO A 58 18.83 12.95 4.12
C PRO A 58 18.22 12.98 2.71
N GLY A 59 16.90 13.23 2.64
CA GLY A 59 16.13 13.15 1.41
C GLY A 59 15.87 11.71 0.92
N GLY A 60 16.05 10.73 1.80
CA GLY A 60 15.87 9.31 1.54
C GLY A 60 14.41 8.87 1.55
N ILE A 61 14.19 7.55 1.51
CA ILE A 61 12.83 6.96 1.42
C ILE A 61 11.94 7.41 2.58
N ARG A 62 12.45 7.46 3.82
CA ARG A 62 11.68 7.92 4.99
C ARG A 62 11.16 9.34 4.80
N ASP A 63 12.03 10.24 4.35
CA ASP A 63 11.69 11.65 4.16
C ASP A 63 10.66 11.82 3.03
N ILE A 64 10.75 11.00 1.98
CA ILE A 64 9.76 10.98 0.89
C ILE A 64 8.39 10.52 1.40
N LEU A 65 8.32 9.44 2.19
CA LEU A 65 7.06 8.98 2.78
C LEU A 65 6.44 10.05 3.68
N LEU A 66 7.22 10.60 4.63
CA LEU A 66 6.73 11.63 5.54
C LEU A 66 6.33 12.92 4.82
N SER A 67 6.87 13.18 3.63
CA SER A 67 6.43 14.33 2.82
C SER A 67 4.95 14.26 2.44
N LEU A 68 4.32 13.07 2.48
CA LEU A 68 2.90 12.89 2.20
C LEU A 68 1.99 13.40 3.33
N GLU A 69 2.49 13.59 4.55
CA GLU A 69 1.72 14.17 5.67
C GLU A 69 1.14 15.54 5.32
N ARG A 70 1.84 16.32 4.47
CA ARG A 70 1.36 17.62 3.97
C ARG A 70 0.06 17.54 3.17
N PHE A 71 -0.27 16.35 2.67
CA PHE A 71 -1.50 16.05 1.93
C PHE A 71 -2.55 15.35 2.81
N GLY A 72 -2.32 15.28 4.13
CA GLY A 72 -3.23 14.65 5.09
C GLY A 72 -3.10 13.12 5.18
N TRP A 73 -2.00 12.55 4.71
CA TRP A 73 -1.73 11.13 4.84
C TRP A 73 -1.13 10.82 6.22
N GLU A 74 -1.46 9.65 6.76
CA GLU A 74 -1.01 9.22 8.09
C GLU A 74 0.06 8.11 7.98
N PRO A 75 1.12 8.14 8.81
CA PRO A 75 2.16 7.13 8.76
C PRO A 75 1.67 5.77 9.28
N VAL A 76 2.13 4.71 8.63
CA VAL A 76 1.99 3.33 9.09
C VAL A 76 3.38 2.83 9.47
N GLU A 77 3.54 2.38 10.72
CA GLU A 77 4.83 1.98 11.28
C GLU A 77 4.93 0.47 11.53
N GLU A 78 6.10 -0.10 11.24
CA GLU A 78 6.50 -1.45 11.62
C GLU A 78 7.88 -1.36 12.27
N GLY A 79 8.03 -1.85 13.51
CA GLY A 79 9.31 -1.82 14.22
C GLY A 79 9.86 -0.40 14.47
N GLY A 80 9.00 0.61 14.60
CA GLY A 80 9.39 2.02 14.79
C GLY A 80 9.93 2.70 13.52
N LYS A 81 9.69 2.11 12.35
CA LYS A 81 10.02 2.69 11.04
C LYS A 81 8.72 2.90 10.27
N VAL A 82 8.59 4.04 9.60
CA VAL A 82 7.47 4.34 8.70
C VAL A 82 7.66 3.51 7.42
N ILE A 83 6.75 2.58 7.16
CA ILE A 83 6.83 1.64 6.04
C ILE A 83 5.77 1.89 4.96
N ALA A 84 4.77 2.69 5.29
CA ALA A 84 3.74 3.11 4.37
C ALA A 84 3.09 4.41 4.87
N MET A 85 2.31 5.03 4.00
CA MET A 85 1.42 6.15 4.30
C MET A 85 0.00 5.74 3.92
N ARG A 86 -0.96 6.00 4.80
CA ARG A 86 -2.39 5.74 4.58
C ARG A 86 -3.09 7.04 4.20
N GLY A 87 -3.72 7.05 3.03
CA GLY A 87 -4.58 8.14 2.55
C GLY A 87 -6.06 7.79 2.72
N VAL A 88 -6.93 8.74 2.37
CA VAL A 88 -8.39 8.53 2.36
C VAL A 88 -8.82 7.50 1.31
N ASP A 89 -8.03 7.37 0.24
CA ASP A 89 -8.38 6.66 -0.98
C ASP A 89 -7.29 5.68 -1.45
N GLY A 90 -6.37 5.31 -0.57
CA GLY A 90 -5.34 4.33 -0.91
C GLY A 90 -4.18 4.32 0.09
N THR A 91 -3.14 3.57 -0.26
CA THR A 91 -1.90 3.50 0.52
C THR A 91 -0.69 3.66 -0.37
N VAL A 92 0.35 4.32 0.14
CA VAL A 92 1.68 4.32 -0.46
C VAL A 92 2.59 3.47 0.40
N SER A 93 3.10 2.36 -0.11
CA SER A 93 3.88 1.34 0.61
C SER A 93 5.29 1.18 0.06
N LEU A 94 6.15 0.54 0.85
CA LEU A 94 7.49 0.15 0.46
C LEU A 94 7.60 -1.31 0.07
N GLU A 95 8.17 -1.52 -1.12
CA GLU A 95 8.69 -2.81 -1.54
C GLU A 95 10.13 -3.04 -1.05
N PRO A 96 10.67 -4.28 -1.10
CA PRO A 96 11.92 -4.65 -0.44
C PRO A 96 13.15 -3.79 -0.77
N ALA A 97 13.19 -3.12 -1.93
CA ALA A 97 14.31 -2.28 -2.35
C ALA A 97 13.98 -0.77 -2.34
N GLY A 98 12.91 -0.36 -1.65
CA GLY A 98 12.53 1.04 -1.51
C GLY A 98 11.75 1.61 -2.69
N GLN A 99 11.18 0.77 -3.54
CA GLN A 99 10.19 1.22 -4.51
C GLN A 99 8.96 1.75 -3.78
N LEU A 100 8.38 2.81 -4.34
CA LEU A 100 7.12 3.37 -3.83
C LEU A 100 5.96 2.79 -4.62
N GLU A 101 5.21 1.92 -3.98
CA GLU A 101 3.96 1.40 -4.49
C GLU A 101 2.82 2.34 -4.14
N LEU A 102 1.92 2.62 -5.07
CA LEU A 102 0.57 3.10 -4.76
C LEU A 102 -0.37 1.91 -4.88
N SER A 103 -1.13 1.61 -3.83
CA SER A 103 -2.31 0.75 -3.88
C SER A 103 -3.57 1.63 -3.82
N GLY A 104 -4.27 1.70 -4.96
CA GLY A 104 -5.39 2.59 -5.19
C GLY A 104 -6.75 2.07 -4.70
N ALA A 105 -7.76 2.93 -4.72
CA ALA A 105 -9.12 2.57 -4.35
C ALA A 105 -9.76 1.58 -5.34
N PRO A 106 -10.78 0.82 -4.91
CA PRO A 106 -11.62 0.04 -5.82
C PRO A 106 -12.58 0.96 -6.60
N LEU A 107 -12.26 1.28 -7.84
CA LEU A 107 -12.95 2.28 -8.66
C LEU A 107 -13.91 1.67 -9.69
N GLU A 108 -14.87 2.45 -10.20
CA GLU A 108 -15.91 1.96 -11.11
C GLU A 108 -15.47 1.88 -12.57
N ASN A 109 -14.56 2.76 -12.97
CA ASN A 109 -14.12 2.88 -14.35
C ASN A 109 -12.67 3.34 -14.49
N LEU A 110 -12.11 3.16 -15.69
CA LEU A 110 -10.70 3.48 -15.97
C LEU A 110 -10.39 4.98 -15.96
N HIS A 111 -11.38 5.86 -16.11
CA HIS A 111 -11.15 7.30 -16.04
C HIS A 111 -10.86 7.73 -14.60
N GLU A 112 -11.56 7.14 -13.64
CA GLU A 112 -11.27 7.31 -12.21
C GLU A 112 -9.86 6.78 -11.88
N THR A 113 -9.49 5.59 -12.38
CA THR A 113 -8.12 5.06 -12.21
C THR A 113 -7.04 5.99 -12.77
N CYS A 114 -7.28 6.58 -13.95
CA CYS A 114 -6.36 7.53 -14.55
C CYS A 114 -6.24 8.82 -13.72
N ALA A 115 -7.36 9.31 -13.20
CA ALA A 115 -7.38 10.47 -12.31
C ALA A 115 -6.66 10.16 -10.98
N GLU A 116 -6.78 8.93 -10.48
CA GLU A 116 -6.13 8.50 -9.25
C GLU A 116 -4.60 8.42 -9.38
N THR A 117 -4.13 7.81 -10.46
CA THR A 117 -2.70 7.53 -10.67
C THR A 117 -1.89 8.73 -11.16
N GLY A 118 -2.55 9.76 -11.69
CA GLY A 118 -1.91 10.97 -12.23
C GLY A 118 -1.79 12.17 -11.29
N ARG A 119 -2.03 12.00 -9.99
CA ARG A 119 -2.07 13.09 -8.99
C ARG A 119 -0.70 13.62 -8.59
#